data_AF-A0A497SBV5-F1
#
_entry.id   AF-A0A497SBV5-F1
#
_cell.length_a   1.000
_cell.length_b   1.000
_cell.length_c   1.000
_cell.angle_alpha   90.00
_cell.angle_beta   90.00
_cell.angle_gamma   90.00
#
_symmetry.space_group_name_H-M   'P 1'
#
loop_
_entity.id
_entity.type
_entity.pdbx_description
1 polymer ?
#
loop_
_entity_poly.entity_id
_entity_poly.type
_entity_poly.pdbx_seq_one_letter_code
_entity_poly.pdbx_strand_id
1 'polypeptide(L)'
;MPNAGNTLWDQSFRRKLMAKLFRYYDDWKTEVFTSVKCGWKGTFEEEDFEIHDQLLDSSCPDCDYSSTPMFAIDLYQTLEDMENNWDKLTENEKAIVRSKRQFLNKLEELSLKSVDELPDIE
;
A
#
# COMPACT_ATOMS: atom_id res chain seq x y z
N MET A 1 35.55 -23.22 -17.16
CA MET A 1 35.92 -22.35 -16.02
C MET A 1 34.85 -21.28 -15.91
N PRO A 2 34.02 -21.26 -14.85
CA PRO A 2 33.00 -20.23 -14.69
C PRO A 2 33.66 -18.97 -14.09
N ASN A 3 33.54 -17.85 -14.79
CA ASN A 3 33.98 -16.54 -14.32
C ASN A 3 33.04 -16.07 -13.22
N ALA A 4 33.51 -16.17 -11.97
CA ALA A 4 32.96 -15.47 -10.82
C ALA A 4 33.39 -14.00 -10.91
N GLY A 5 32.54 -13.14 -11.46
CA GLY A 5 32.80 -11.71 -11.55
C GLY A 5 31.50 -10.91 -11.60
N ASN A 6 31.30 -10.10 -10.56
CA ASN A 6 30.27 -9.06 -10.40
C ASN A 6 28.83 -9.48 -10.04
N THR A 7 28.62 -9.86 -8.78
CA THR A 7 27.29 -9.97 -8.16
C THR A 7 26.96 -8.85 -7.16
N LEU A 8 27.89 -7.92 -6.88
CA LEU A 8 27.68 -6.84 -5.90
C LEU A 8 27.04 -5.58 -6.49
N TRP A 9 27.39 -5.21 -7.73
CA TRP A 9 26.76 -4.07 -8.44
C TRP A 9 25.31 -4.36 -8.84
N ASP A 10 25.02 -5.61 -9.20
CA ASP A 10 23.69 -6.08 -9.60
C ASP A 10 22.69 -6.07 -8.41
N GLN A 11 23.14 -6.44 -7.20
CA GLN A 11 22.24 -6.48 -6.03
C GLN A 11 21.90 -5.10 -5.45
N SER A 12 22.81 -4.12 -5.51
CA SER A 12 22.49 -2.75 -5.05
C SER A 12 21.57 -2.02 -6.02
N PHE A 13 21.76 -2.27 -7.33
CA PHE A 13 20.92 -1.70 -8.38
C PHE A 13 19.52 -2.36 -8.40
N ARG A 14 19.43 -3.69 -8.22
CA ARG A 14 18.15 -4.41 -8.06
C ARG A 14 17.38 -3.97 -6.81
N ARG A 15 18.04 -3.69 -5.69
CA ARG A 15 17.38 -3.10 -4.51
C ARG A 15 16.83 -1.69 -4.76
N LYS A 16 17.40 -0.96 -5.72
CA LYS A 16 16.99 0.40 -6.11
C LYS A 16 15.88 0.43 -7.16
N LEU A 17 15.54 -0.73 -7.74
CA LEU A 17 14.52 -0.91 -8.77
C LEU A 17 13.20 -1.46 -8.21
N MET A 18 13.16 -1.83 -6.93
CA MET A 18 11.92 -2.25 -6.28
C MET A 18 11.19 -1.01 -5.79
N ALA A 19 9.92 -0.87 -6.18
CA ALA A 19 9.07 0.16 -5.62
C ALA A 19 8.99 0.02 -4.09
N LYS A 20 9.02 1.15 -3.39
CA LYS A 20 8.81 1.17 -1.94
C LYS A 20 7.34 0.85 -1.66
N LEU A 21 7.10 0.06 -0.62
CA LEU A 21 5.75 -0.20 -0.14
C LEU A 21 5.50 0.67 1.09
N PHE A 22 4.46 1.50 1.05
CA PHE A 22 4.02 2.27 2.19
C PHE A 22 2.61 1.86 2.62
N ARG A 23 2.35 2.00 3.91
CA ARG A 23 1.00 2.02 4.46
C ARG A 23 0.48 3.45 4.44
N TYR A 24 -0.84 3.59 4.38
CA TYR A 24 -1.51 4.89 4.33
C TYR A 24 -1.03 5.93 5.36
N TYR A 25 -0.67 5.48 6.57
CA TYR A 25 -0.25 6.35 7.68
C TYR A 25 1.27 6.54 7.82
N ASP A 26 2.05 6.03 6.87
CA ASP A 26 3.48 6.31 6.76
C ASP A 26 3.70 7.72 6.14
N ASP A 27 4.93 8.22 6.15
CA ASP A 27 5.29 9.57 5.66
C ASP A 27 5.46 9.66 4.13
N TRP A 28 4.78 8.79 3.37
CA TRP A 28 4.93 8.61 1.93
C TRP A 28 4.70 9.90 1.13
N LYS A 29 3.78 10.75 1.58
CA LYS A 29 3.48 12.06 0.94
C LYS A 29 4.67 13.02 0.92
N THR A 30 5.59 12.89 1.88
CA THR A 30 6.75 13.76 2.02
C THR A 30 8.04 13.11 1.56
N GLU A 31 7.99 11.84 1.16
CA GLU A 31 9.15 11.12 0.68
C GLU A 31 9.62 11.72 -0.65
N VAL A 32 10.94 11.83 -0.80
CA VAL A 32 11.55 12.32 -2.03
C VAL A 32 12.06 11.14 -2.85
N PHE A 33 11.51 10.98 -4.04
CA PHE A 33 11.90 9.94 -4.98
C PHE A 33 12.98 10.43 -5.94
N THR A 34 13.76 9.51 -6.51
CA THR A 34 14.76 9.86 -7.53
C THR A 34 14.81 8.79 -8.60
N SER A 35 14.54 9.19 -9.85
CA SER A 35 14.60 8.31 -11.01
C SER A 35 16.02 7.85 -11.27
N VAL A 36 16.22 6.54 -11.33
CA VAL A 36 17.49 5.94 -11.77
C VAL A 36 17.75 6.09 -13.27
N LYS A 37 16.71 6.41 -14.05
CA LYS A 37 16.77 6.49 -15.52
C LYS A 37 17.06 7.90 -16.02
N CYS A 38 16.30 8.90 -15.55
CA CYS A 38 16.43 10.30 -16.01
C CYS A 38 16.97 11.25 -14.93
N GLY A 39 17.07 10.81 -13.67
CA GLY A 39 17.52 11.66 -12.57
C GLY A 39 16.46 12.61 -12.01
N TRP A 40 15.22 12.56 -12.49
CA TRP A 40 14.09 13.30 -11.91
C TRP A 40 14.01 13.10 -10.39
N LYS A 41 13.68 14.17 -9.67
CA LYS A 41 13.57 14.16 -8.21
C LYS A 41 12.40 15.04 -7.79
N GLY A 42 11.49 14.47 -7.00
CA GLY A 42 10.30 15.14 -6.49
C GLY A 42 9.61 14.31 -5.42
N THR A 43 8.50 14.84 -4.94
CA THR A 43 7.61 14.21 -3.95
C THR A 43 6.45 13.48 -4.62
N PHE A 44 5.63 12.82 -3.79
CA PHE A 44 4.43 12.13 -4.26
C PHE A 44 3.47 13.02 -5.07
N GLU A 45 3.34 14.30 -4.72
CA GLU A 45 2.42 15.20 -5.43
C GLU A 45 2.94 15.65 -6.81
N GLU A 46 4.21 15.37 -7.12
CA GLU A 46 4.90 15.81 -8.34
C GLU A 46 5.17 14.66 -9.32
N GLU A 47 4.88 13.41 -8.92
CA GLU A 47 5.03 12.22 -9.75
C GLU A 47 3.74 11.86 -10.50
N ASP A 48 3.85 10.89 -11.42
CA ASP A 48 2.70 10.31 -12.10
C ASP A 48 2.17 9.15 -11.26
N PHE A 49 0.85 9.10 -11.01
CA PHE A 49 0.25 8.08 -10.15
C PHE A 49 -0.99 7.46 -10.79
N GLU A 50 -1.15 6.16 -10.61
CA GLU A 50 -2.35 5.43 -11.00
C GLU A 50 -3.15 5.00 -9.77
N ILE A 51 -4.45 5.30 -9.79
CA ILE A 51 -5.41 4.94 -8.74
C ILE A 51 -5.98 3.55 -9.02
N HIS A 52 -5.84 2.64 -8.07
CA HIS A 52 -6.44 1.31 -8.10
C HIS A 52 -7.41 1.13 -6.92
N ASP A 53 -8.16 0.03 -6.91
CA ASP A 53 -9.21 -0.22 -5.90
C ASP A 53 -8.67 -0.25 -4.44
N GLN A 54 -7.45 -0.74 -4.25
CA GLN A 54 -6.86 -0.98 -2.93
C GLN A 54 -5.53 -0.26 -2.70
N LEU A 55 -4.99 0.38 -3.73
CA LEU A 55 -3.67 0.99 -3.69
C LEU A 55 -3.57 2.14 -4.68
N LEU A 56 -2.54 2.94 -4.47
CA LEU A 56 -2.01 3.90 -5.40
C LEU A 56 -0.62 3.43 -5.78
N ASP A 57 -0.25 3.46 -7.05
CA ASP A 57 1.15 3.33 -7.44
C ASP A 57 1.66 4.65 -8.00
N SER A 58 2.98 4.83 -7.93
CA SER A 58 3.61 6.04 -8.42
C SER A 58 4.87 5.76 -9.21
N SER A 59 5.12 6.62 -10.19
CA SER A 59 6.12 6.37 -11.21
C SER A 59 6.72 7.68 -11.75
N CYS A 60 7.88 7.55 -12.40
CA CYS A 60 8.59 8.73 -12.91
C CYS A 60 7.81 9.44 -14.04
N PRO A 61 7.43 10.72 -13.88
CA PRO A 61 6.61 11.44 -14.87
C PRO A 61 7.37 11.72 -16.18
N ASP A 62 8.71 11.78 -16.13
CA ASP A 62 9.56 12.14 -17.27
C ASP A 62 9.99 10.94 -18.14
N CYS A 63 9.71 9.71 -17.72
CA CYS A 63 10.16 8.51 -18.44
C CYS A 63 9.07 7.97 -19.36
N ASP A 64 9.49 7.39 -20.50
CA ASP A 64 8.56 6.69 -21.39
C ASP A 64 7.88 5.50 -20.69
N TYR A 65 6.55 5.44 -20.79
CA TYR A 65 5.66 4.46 -20.14
C TYR A 65 6.15 3.00 -20.19
N SER A 66 6.68 2.56 -21.34
CA SER A 66 7.14 1.18 -21.53
C SER A 66 8.36 0.78 -20.69
N SER A 67 9.00 1.75 -20.03
CA SER A 67 10.20 1.56 -19.21
C SER A 67 10.27 2.57 -18.06
N THR A 68 9.11 3.07 -17.62
CA THR A 68 9.04 3.99 -16.49
C THR A 68 9.35 3.25 -15.19
N PRO A 69 10.35 3.71 -14.40
CA PRO A 69 10.59 3.13 -13.10
C PRO A 69 9.45 3.49 -12.14
N MET A 70 8.87 2.48 -11.50
CA MET A 70 7.92 2.64 -10.40
C MET A 70 8.67 3.01 -9.11
N PHE A 71 8.18 4.01 -8.41
CA PHE A 71 8.77 4.54 -7.19
C PHE A 71 8.16 3.94 -5.94
N ALA A 72 6.83 3.95 -5.85
CA ALA A 72 6.13 3.50 -4.67
C ALA A 72 4.80 2.80 -4.99
N ILE A 73 4.33 2.04 -4.01
CA ILE A 73 2.98 1.50 -3.88
C ILE A 73 2.50 1.93 -2.49
N ASP A 74 1.43 2.70 -2.45
CA ASP A 74 0.78 3.15 -1.22
C ASP A 74 -0.53 2.38 -1.04
N LEU A 75 -0.60 1.56 0.01
CA LEU A 75 -1.80 0.79 0.32
C LEU A 75 -2.84 1.67 1.01
N TYR A 76 -4.08 1.60 0.54
CA TYR A 76 -5.20 2.26 1.22
C TYR A 76 -5.42 1.68 2.62
N GLN A 77 -5.91 2.53 3.52
CA GLN A 77 -6.14 2.14 4.90
C GLN A 77 -7.25 1.07 5.00
N THR A 78 -6.98 0.01 5.74
CA THR A 78 -8.01 -0.95 6.14
C THR A 78 -8.82 -0.41 7.32
N LEU A 79 -9.96 -1.05 7.63
CA LEU A 79 -10.73 -0.68 8.82
C LEU A 79 -9.90 -0.82 10.12
N GLU A 80 -9.07 -1.87 10.19
CA GLU A 80 -8.17 -2.11 11.32
C GLU A 80 -7.08 -1.01 11.40
N ASP A 81 -6.49 -0.61 10.27
CA ASP A 81 -5.51 0.49 10.25
C ASP A 81 -6.13 1.79 10.77
N MET A 82 -7.37 2.09 10.36
CA MET A 82 -8.09 3.28 10.82
C MET A 82 -8.32 3.27 12.33
N GLU A 83 -8.67 2.12 12.91
CA GLU A 83 -8.86 2.00 14.36
C GLU A 83 -7.54 2.10 15.13
N ASN A 84 -6.47 1.50 14.61
CA ASN A 84 -5.14 1.61 15.20
C ASN A 84 -4.55 3.03 15.09
N ASN A 85 -5.07 3.86 14.18
CA ASN A 85 -4.67 5.25 13.98
C ASN A 85 -5.81 6.23 14.34
N TRP A 86 -6.65 5.88 15.31
CA TRP A 86 -7.86 6.63 15.67
C TRP A 86 -7.64 8.13 15.89
N ASP A 87 -6.53 8.50 16.53
CA ASP A 87 -6.21 9.89 16.86
C ASP A 87 -5.83 10.73 15.63
N LYS A 88 -5.43 10.08 14.52
CA LYS A 88 -5.13 10.74 13.24
C LYS A 88 -6.39 10.96 12.39
N LEU A 89 -7.53 10.39 12.78
CA LEU A 89 -8.78 10.50 12.04
C LEU A 89 -9.53 11.80 12.35
N THR A 90 -10.16 12.36 11.33
CA THR A 90 -11.20 13.38 11.47
C THR A 90 -12.48 12.78 12.09
N GLU A 91 -13.35 13.61 12.65
CA GLU A 91 -14.62 13.13 13.22
C GLU A 91 -15.53 12.45 12.19
N ASN A 92 -15.48 12.90 10.92
CA ASN A 92 -16.21 12.25 9.83
C ASN A 92 -15.65 10.84 9.55
N GLU A 93 -14.34 10.68 9.51
CA GLU A 93 -13.72 9.36 9.32
C GLU A 93 -14.00 8.43 10.50
N LYS A 94 -13.96 8.93 11.73
CA LYS A 94 -14.37 8.17 12.93
C LYS A 94 -15.83 7.71 12.84
N ALA A 95 -16.73 8.55 12.33
CA ALA A 95 -18.13 8.17 12.11
C ALA A 95 -18.25 7.05 11.05
N ILE A 96 -17.47 7.11 9.97
CA ILE A 96 -17.41 6.06 8.95
C ILE A 96 -16.91 4.75 9.56
N VAL A 97 -15.83 4.77 10.36
CA VAL A 97 -15.29 3.59 11.03
C VAL A 97 -16.34 2.95 11.94
N ARG A 98 -17.01 3.75 12.78
CA ARG A 98 -18.09 3.27 13.64
C ARG A 98 -19.21 2.61 12.83
N SER A 99 -19.65 3.24 11.74
CA SER A 99 -20.71 2.69 10.88
C SER A 99 -20.28 1.40 10.21
N LYS A 100 -19.04 1.32 9.69
CA LYS A 100 -18.49 0.09 9.09
C LYS A 100 -18.40 -1.04 10.12
N ARG A 101 -17.92 -0.75 11.33
CA ARG A 101 -17.83 -1.73 12.42
C ARG A 101 -19.21 -2.25 12.84
N GLN A 102 -20.20 -1.37 12.98
CA GLN A 102 -21.58 -1.77 13.27
C GLN A 102 -22.17 -2.66 12.19
N PHE A 103 -21.92 -2.33 10.92
CA PHE A 103 -22.35 -3.17 9.80
C PHE A 103 -21.71 -4.56 9.85
N LEU A 104 -20.39 -4.65 10.08
CA LEU A 104 -19.68 -5.93 10.16
C LEU A 104 -20.17 -6.78 11.34
N ASN A 105 -20.36 -6.19 12.51
CA ASN A 105 -20.90 -6.91 13.67
C ASN A 105 -22.31 -7.46 13.36
N LYS A 106 -23.16 -6.66 12.71
CA LYS A 106 -24.48 -7.12 12.29
C LYS A 106 -24.41 -8.23 11.23
N LEU A 107 -23.47 -8.14 10.30
CA LEU A 107 -23.25 -9.19 9.30
C LEU A 107 -22.83 -10.49 9.96
N GLU A 108 -21.94 -10.42 10.95
CA GLU A 108 -21.48 -11.57 11.73
C GLU A 108 -22.63 -12.20 12.54
N GLU A 109 -23.44 -11.38 13.22
CA GLU A 109 -24.64 -11.83 13.94
C GLU A 109 -25.67 -12.54 13.04
N LEU A 110 -25.79 -12.08 11.78
CA LEU A 110 -26.73 -12.64 10.80
C LEU A 110 -26.12 -13.76 9.96
N SER A 111 -24.81 -14.00 10.07
CA SER A 111 -24.13 -15.03 9.31
C SER A 111 -24.53 -16.41 9.82
N LEU A 112 -24.62 -17.37 8.90
CA LEU A 112 -24.83 -18.75 9.29
C LEU A 112 -23.59 -19.24 10.03
N LYS A 113 -23.80 -19.76 11.24
CA LYS A 113 -22.76 -20.46 11.97
C LYS A 113 -22.25 -21.64 11.15
N SER A 114 -20.96 -21.88 11.21
CA SER A 114 -20.36 -23.09 10.62
C SER A 114 -20.88 -24.33 11.35
N VAL A 115 -20.78 -25.49 10.71
CA VAL A 115 -21.26 -26.77 11.28
C VAL A 115 -20.61 -27.05 12.64
N ASP A 116 -19.34 -26.68 12.80
CA ASP A 116 -18.56 -26.89 14.04
C ASP A 116 -18.99 -25.96 15.21
N GLU A 117 -19.79 -24.92 14.92
CA GLU A 117 -20.32 -23.98 15.91
C GLU A 117 -21.78 -24.27 16.29
N LEU A 118 -22.37 -25.33 15.70
CA LEU A 118 -23.71 -25.80 16.04
C LEU A 118 -23.66 -26.66 17.31
N PRO A 119 -24.70 -26.62 18.16
CA PRO A 119 -24.78 -27.52 19.31
C PRO A 119 -24.86 -28.97 18.83
N ASP A 120 -24.20 -29.87 19.54
CA ASP A 120 -24.37 -31.31 19.33
C ASP A 120 -25.84 -31.68 19.53
N ILE A 121 -26.39 -32.45 18.58
CA ILE A 121 -27.77 -32.93 18.63
C ILE A 121 -27.72 -34.34 19.20
N GLU A 122 -28.35 -34.56 20.36
CA GLU A 122 -28.55 -35.89 20.97
C GLU A 122 -29.53 -36.75 20.16
#